data_AF-A0A9N8KXI7-F1
#
_entry.id   AF-A0A9N8KXI7-F1
#
_cell.length_a   1.000
_cell.length_b   1.000
_cell.length_c   1.000
_cell.angle_alpha   90.00
_cell.angle_beta   90.00
_cell.angle_gamma   90.00
#
_symmetry.space_group_name_H-M   'P 1'
#
loop_
_entity.id
_entity.type
_entity.pdbx_description
1 polymer ?
#
loop_
_entity_poly.entity_id
_entity_poly.type
_entity_poly.pdbx_seq_one_letter_code
_entity_poly.pdbx_strand_id
1 'polypeptide(L)'
;MSIHAPEILPMGTDEKKLSHTEEGYIASDIEHGTTLPAYDQDGPLEFEEKKDLKRGLNQRTIQMIALAGTIGTGLFLSSGKAISRAGPLGAFLGYTFVGFLCSGVVMSISELR
;
A
#
# COMPACT_ATOMS: atom_id res chain seq x y z
N MET A 1 -8.25 -2.72 -62.63
CA MET A 1 -7.21 -3.76 -62.50
C MET A 1 -7.71 -4.73 -61.44
N SER A 2 -8.29 -5.85 -61.89
CA SER A 2 -8.68 -6.96 -61.02
C SER A 2 -7.43 -7.74 -60.60
N ILE A 3 -7.60 -8.64 -59.63
CA ILE A 3 -6.68 -9.64 -59.04
C ILE A 3 -5.97 -9.17 -57.76
N HIS A 4 -5.93 -9.90 -56.65
CA HIS A 4 -6.21 -11.32 -56.41
C HIS A 4 -6.36 -11.53 -54.89
N ALA A 5 -7.41 -12.23 -54.44
CA ALA A 5 -7.34 -12.96 -53.17
C ALA A 5 -6.69 -14.32 -53.46
N PRO A 6 -5.89 -14.84 -52.53
CA PRO A 6 -5.99 -16.27 -52.25
C PRO A 6 -5.98 -16.61 -50.76
N GLU A 7 -7.02 -17.35 -50.41
CA GLU A 7 -7.21 -18.18 -49.22
C GLU A 7 -6.16 -19.30 -49.14
N ILE A 8 -5.56 -19.55 -47.96
CA ILE A 8 -5.13 -20.89 -47.48
C ILE A 8 -4.86 -20.85 -45.96
N LEU A 9 -5.72 -21.50 -45.17
CA LEU A 9 -5.37 -22.21 -43.92
C LEU A 9 -4.82 -23.60 -44.33
N PRO A 10 -4.01 -24.37 -43.54
CA PRO A 10 -4.28 -24.65 -42.12
C PRO A 10 -3.09 -25.11 -41.19
N MET A 11 -3.42 -25.18 -39.89
CA MET A 11 -3.05 -26.23 -38.90
C MET A 11 -1.59 -26.47 -38.44
N GLY A 12 -1.39 -26.33 -37.13
CA GLY A 12 -0.40 -27.04 -36.30
C GLY A 12 0.73 -26.15 -35.74
N THR A 13 1.18 -26.20 -34.49
CA THR A 13 0.85 -27.03 -33.32
C THR A 13 1.56 -26.35 -32.13
N ASP A 14 0.90 -26.32 -30.97
CA ASP A 14 1.48 -26.23 -29.62
C ASP A 14 2.66 -25.26 -29.33
N GLU A 15 2.33 -24.10 -28.75
CA GLU A 15 3.12 -23.56 -27.62
C GLU A 15 2.18 -23.18 -26.47
N LYS A 16 1.74 -24.23 -25.76
CA LYS A 16 1.23 -24.08 -24.40
C LYS A 16 2.42 -23.93 -23.44
N LYS A 17 2.84 -22.70 -23.17
CA LYS A 17 3.57 -22.25 -21.96
C LYS A 17 3.70 -20.73 -22.08
N LEU A 18 3.48 -19.90 -21.08
CA LEU A 18 3.39 -20.13 -19.66
C LEU A 18 2.68 -18.90 -19.07
N SER A 19 1.81 -19.19 -18.13
CA SER A 19 1.04 -18.31 -17.27
C SER A 19 1.80 -17.13 -16.66
N HIS A 20 1.02 -16.07 -16.44
CA HIS A 20 1.22 -14.92 -15.55
C HIS A 20 2.02 -13.75 -16.08
N THR A 21 1.37 -12.94 -16.92
CA THR A 21 1.70 -11.52 -17.02
C THR A 21 0.41 -10.70 -17.00
N GLU A 22 0.19 -10.12 -15.83
CA GLU A 22 -0.45 -8.82 -15.60
C GLU A 22 -1.90 -8.68 -16.05
N GLU A 23 -2.80 -9.01 -15.12
CA GLU A 23 -4.08 -8.31 -15.03
C GLU A 23 -3.82 -6.81 -15.02
N GLY A 24 -4.11 -6.19 -16.17
CA GLY A 24 -4.25 -4.76 -16.30
C GLY A 24 -5.34 -4.27 -15.36
N TYR A 25 -4.94 -3.79 -14.18
CA TYR A 25 -5.78 -2.98 -13.32
C TYR A 25 -5.66 -1.51 -13.72
N ILE A 26 -6.04 -1.18 -14.95
CA ILE A 26 -6.31 0.21 -15.35
C ILE A 26 -7.35 0.20 -16.46
N ALA A 27 -8.59 -0.09 -16.08
CA ALA A 27 -9.77 0.32 -16.83
C ALA A 27 -11.00 0.17 -15.93
N SER A 28 -11.18 1.12 -15.02
CA SER A 28 -12.53 1.52 -14.65
C SER A 28 -12.52 3.02 -14.47
N ASP A 29 -12.74 3.66 -15.61
CA ASP A 29 -13.45 4.92 -15.70
C ASP A 29 -14.55 4.94 -14.64
N ILE A 30 -14.48 5.90 -13.74
CA ILE A 30 -15.67 6.37 -13.04
C ILE A 30 -15.84 7.81 -13.49
N GLU A 31 -16.45 7.92 -14.67
CA GLU A 31 -17.38 8.98 -14.96
C GLU A 31 -18.44 8.96 -13.84
N HIS A 32 -18.25 9.78 -12.80
CA HIS A 32 -19.35 10.18 -11.92
C HIS A 32 -19.46 11.68 -12.03
N GLY A 33 -20.21 12.08 -13.06
CA GLY A 33 -20.83 13.39 -13.12
C GLY A 33 -21.59 13.61 -11.83
N THR A 34 -21.20 14.65 -11.09
CA THR A 34 -22.02 15.27 -10.07
C THR A 34 -23.25 15.86 -10.75
N THR A 35 -24.28 15.03 -10.93
CA THR A 35 -25.64 15.55 -11.04
C THR A 35 -25.90 16.26 -9.72
N LEU A 36 -25.97 17.58 -9.78
CA LEU A 36 -26.42 18.39 -8.66
C LEU A 36 -27.84 17.91 -8.34
N PRO A 37 -28.14 17.43 -7.12
CA PRO A 37 -29.53 17.18 -6.76
C PRO A 37 -30.29 18.50 -6.87
N ALA A 38 -31.47 18.46 -7.48
CA ALA A 38 -32.37 19.60 -7.54
C ALA A 38 -32.62 20.10 -6.10
N TYR A 39 -32.54 21.43 -5.92
CA TYR A 39 -32.74 22.07 -4.63
C TYR A 39 -34.24 22.08 -4.31
N ASP A 40 -34.74 20.98 -3.74
CA ASP A 40 -36.04 20.97 -3.10
C ASP A 40 -35.90 21.66 -1.74
N GLN A 41 -36.51 22.84 -1.64
CA GLN A 41 -36.70 23.59 -0.42
C GLN A 41 -37.50 22.70 0.56
N ASP A 42 -37.07 22.66 1.83
CA ASP A 42 -37.78 22.03 2.97
C ASP A 42 -37.38 20.59 3.34
N GLY A 43 -36.08 20.34 3.55
CA GLY A 43 -35.60 19.13 4.24
C GLY A 43 -34.19 19.35 4.82
N PRO A 44 -33.84 18.79 5.98
CA PRO A 44 -32.51 18.95 6.55
C PRO A 44 -31.47 18.39 5.57
N LEU A 45 -30.51 19.22 5.16
CA LEU A 45 -29.43 18.85 4.25
C LEU A 45 -28.51 17.83 4.94
N GLU A 46 -28.83 16.55 4.79
CA GLU A 46 -27.92 15.47 5.15
C GLU A 46 -26.77 15.44 4.14
N PHE A 47 -25.61 15.91 4.56
CA PHE A 47 -24.36 15.70 3.83
C PHE A 47 -24.02 14.21 3.93
N GLU A 48 -24.48 13.43 2.97
CA GLU A 48 -24.06 12.03 2.81
C GLU A 48 -22.60 12.02 2.32
N GLU A 49 -21.66 12.06 3.27
CA GLU A 49 -20.23 11.98 2.99
C GLU A 49 -19.88 10.56 2.52
N LYS A 50 -20.04 10.28 1.22
CA LYS A 50 -19.66 9.00 0.63
C LYS A 50 -18.14 8.84 0.70
N LYS A 51 -17.69 8.09 1.70
CA LYS A 51 -16.31 7.62 1.88
C LYS A 51 -15.95 6.56 0.84
N ASP A 52 -15.88 6.95 -0.43
CA ASP A 52 -15.42 6.06 -1.49
C ASP A 52 -13.90 6.21 -1.68
N LEU A 53 -13.17 5.80 -0.65
CA LEU A 53 -11.72 5.64 -0.74
C LEU A 53 -11.48 4.30 -1.45
N LYS A 54 -10.81 4.31 -2.61
CA LYS A 54 -10.34 3.08 -3.26
C LYS A 54 -9.48 2.30 -2.25
N ARG A 55 -10.07 1.27 -1.61
CA ARG A 55 -9.41 0.38 -0.63
C ARG A 55 -8.45 -0.58 -1.36
N GLY A 56 -7.51 -0.03 -2.11
CA GLY A 56 -6.57 -0.76 -2.96
C GLY A 56 -5.12 -0.67 -2.51
N LEU A 57 -4.81 0.10 -1.46
CA LEU A 57 -3.44 0.17 -0.95
C LEU A 57 -3.13 -1.15 -0.23
N ASN A 58 -2.31 -1.96 -0.87
CA ASN A 58 -1.89 -3.27 -0.39
C ASN A 58 -1.39 -3.17 1.06
N GLN A 59 -1.75 -4.14 1.91
CA GLN A 59 -1.34 -4.22 3.32
C GLN A 59 0.17 -3.97 3.52
N ARG A 60 0.99 -4.39 2.54
CA ARG A 60 2.43 -4.15 2.50
C ARG A 60 2.81 -2.66 2.43
N THR A 61 2.12 -1.86 1.62
CA THR A 61 2.42 -0.42 1.49
C THR A 61 2.11 0.34 2.77
N ILE A 62 1.02 -0.02 3.45
CA ILE A 62 0.65 0.56 4.74
C ILE A 62 1.72 0.24 5.80
N GLN A 63 2.24 -1.00 5.80
CA GLN A 63 3.34 -1.39 6.67
C GLN A 63 4.64 -0.64 6.34
N MET A 64 4.97 -0.46 5.06
CA MET A 64 6.16 0.30 4.64
C MET A 64 6.09 1.77 5.06
N ILE A 65 4.91 2.40 5.00
CA ILE A 65 4.70 3.77 5.47
C ILE A 65 4.86 3.85 6.99
N ALA A 66 4.29 2.90 7.74
CA ALA A 66 4.44 2.84 9.19
C ALA A 66 5.91 2.67 9.62
N LEU A 67 6.67 1.81 8.93
CA LEU A 67 8.10 1.63 9.17
C LEU A 67 8.92 2.87 8.79
N ALA A 68 8.59 3.56 7.69
CA ALA A 68 9.27 4.80 7.30
C ALA A 68 9.06 5.91 8.34
N GLY A 69 7.87 6.01 8.94
CA GLY A 69 7.58 6.98 10.00
C GLY A 69 8.37 6.73 11.28
N THR A 70 8.53 5.46 11.68
CA THR A 70 9.29 5.10 12.90
C THR A 70 10.80 5.15 12.71
N ILE A 71 11.31 4.78 11.53
CA ILE A 71 12.73 4.83 11.18
C ILE A 71 13.23 6.25 10.86
N GLY A 72 12.34 7.24 10.71
CA GLY A 72 12.63 8.61 10.27
C GLY A 72 13.71 9.39 11.04
N THR A 73 13.69 10.72 10.96
CA THR A 73 14.77 11.56 11.53
C THR A 73 14.98 11.39 13.04
N GLY A 74 13.97 10.90 13.76
CA GLY A 74 14.03 10.60 15.19
C GLY A 74 15.10 9.56 15.55
N LEU A 75 15.24 8.48 14.76
CA LEU A 75 16.23 7.44 15.05
C LEU A 75 17.66 7.97 14.86
N PHE A 76 17.90 8.77 13.83
CA PHE A 76 19.21 9.38 13.57
C PHE A 76 19.58 10.45 14.60
N LEU A 77 18.65 11.35 14.94
CA LEU A 77 18.88 12.40 15.93
C LEU A 77 19.07 11.82 17.34
N SER A 78 18.33 10.78 17.68
CA SER A 78 18.47 10.06 18.95
C SER A 78 19.78 9.28 19.01
N SER A 79 20.11 8.50 17.98
CA SER A 79 21.33 7.68 17.94
C SER A 79 22.59 8.52 17.97
N GLY A 80 22.65 9.64 17.24
CA GLY A 80 23.79 10.55 17.29
C GLY A 80 24.01 11.17 18.68
N LYS A 81 22.93 11.56 19.36
CA LYS A 81 22.99 12.08 20.74
C LYS A 81 23.37 11.00 21.76
N ALA A 82 22.86 9.78 21.59
CA ALA A 82 23.16 8.65 22.46
C ALA A 82 24.65 8.24 22.36
N ILE A 83 25.19 8.15 21.14
CA ILE A 83 26.60 7.80 20.90
C ILE A 83 27.54 8.89 21.44
N SER A 84 27.22 10.17 21.22
CA SER A 84 28.06 11.28 21.70
C SER A 84 28.06 11.41 23.23
N ARG A 85 26.96 11.07 23.92
CA ARG A 85 26.85 11.21 25.38
C ARG A 85 27.28 9.96 26.15
N ALA A 86 26.92 8.77 25.69
CA ALA A 86 27.13 7.50 26.40
C ALA A 86 28.35 6.71 25.88
N GLY A 87 28.97 7.17 24.80
CA GLY A 87 30.02 6.43 24.08
C GLY A 87 29.46 5.25 23.26
N PRO A 88 30.28 4.62 22.40
CA PRO A 88 29.83 3.57 21.48
C PRO A 88 29.26 2.34 22.22
N LEU A 89 29.89 1.96 23.33
CA LEU A 89 29.47 0.80 24.13
C LEU A 89 28.18 1.09 24.91
N GLY A 90 28.03 2.29 25.46
CA GLY A 90 26.82 2.71 26.18
C GLY A 90 25.61 2.86 25.27
N ALA A 91 25.80 3.36 24.04
CA ALA A 91 24.75 3.42 23.04
C ALA A 91 24.26 2.02 22.63
N PHE A 92 25.20 1.08 22.40
CA PHE A 92 24.85 -0.31 22.04
C PHE A 92 24.03 -0.98 23.16
N LEU A 93 24.53 -0.97 24.40
CA LEU A 93 23.84 -1.56 25.54
C LEU A 93 22.47 -0.91 25.79
N GLY A 94 22.37 0.42 25.66
CA GLY A 94 21.10 1.15 25.83
C GLY A 94 20.04 0.74 24.80
N TYR A 95 20.39 0.70 23.51
CA TYR A 95 19.46 0.28 22.46
C TYR A 95 19.08 -1.20 22.57
N THR A 96 20.03 -2.08 22.90
CA THR A 96 19.75 -3.51 23.12
C THR A 96 18.82 -3.73 24.30
N PHE A 97 19.04 -3.04 25.43
CA PHE A 97 18.21 -3.18 26.62
C PHE A 97 16.77 -2.68 26.38
N VAL A 98 16.61 -1.52 25.75
CA VAL A 98 15.29 -0.98 25.40
C VAL A 98 14.57 -1.88 24.38
N GLY A 99 15.28 -2.39 23.37
CA GLY A 99 14.72 -3.32 22.39
C GLY A 99 14.27 -4.64 23.03
N PHE A 100 15.02 -5.15 24.00
CA PHE A 100 14.66 -6.35 24.76
C PHE A 100 13.38 -6.14 25.57
N LEU A 101 13.29 -5.03 26.31
CA LEU A 101 12.08 -4.68 27.06
C LEU A 101 10.85 -4.52 26.15
N CYS A 102 11.02 -3.83 25.01
CA CYS A 102 9.94 -3.64 24.04
C CYS A 102 9.44 -4.97 23.44
N SER A 103 10.36 -5.87 23.12
CA SER A 103 10.03 -7.21 22.62
C SER A 103 9.20 -8.01 23.62
N GLY A 104 9.52 -7.90 24.93
CA GLY A 104 8.71 -8.52 25.99
C GLY A 104 7.29 -7.98 26.04
N VAL A 105 7.12 -6.65 25.92
CA VAL A 105 5.78 -6.02 25.86
C VAL A 105 4.99 -6.50 24.66
N VAL A 106 5.61 -6.56 23.47
CA VAL A 106 4.96 -7.05 22.25
C VAL A 106 4.58 -8.53 22.40
N MET A 107 5.43 -9.35 23.00
CA MET A 107 5.13 -10.75 23.28
C MET A 107 3.94 -10.90 24.22
N SER A 108 3.86 -10.08 25.28
CA SER A 108 2.69 -10.07 26.16
C SER A 108 1.41 -9.63 25.43
N ILE A 109 1.48 -8.60 24.58
CA ILE A 109 0.33 -8.17 23.76
C ILE A 109 -0.08 -9.28 22.78
N SER A 110 0.90 -10.04 22.26
CA SER A 110 0.67 -11.12 21.30
C SER A 110 -0.03 -12.33 21.92
N GLU A 111 0.22 -12.63 23.20
CA GLU A 111 -0.46 -13.69 23.97
C GLU A 111 -1.85 -13.26 24.48
N LEU A 112 -2.12 -11.95 24.55
CA LEU A 112 -3.39 -11.39 25.04
C LEU A 112 -4.50 -11.29 23.96
N ARG A 113 -4.27 -11.83 22.75
CA ARG A 113 -5.22 -11.82 21.63
C ARG A 113 -5.66 -13.23 21.27
#